data_AF-A0A2H1G409-F1
#
_entry.id   AF-A0A2H1G409-F1
#
_cell.length_a   1.000
_cell.length_b   1.000
_cell.length_c   1.000
_cell.angle_alpha   90.00
_cell.angle_beta   90.00
_cell.angle_gamma   90.00
#
_symmetry.space_group_name_H-M   'P 1'
#
loop_
_entity.id
_entity.type
_entity.pdbx_description
1 polymer ?
#
loop_
_entity_poly.entity_id
_entity_poly.type
_entity_poly.pdbx_seq_one_letter_code
_entity_poly.pdbx_strand_id
1 'polypeptide(L)'
;MEGATHLESAQMTMAPEHQEDSSRDRSTDTSRPEDEGAAETKDVPDAEVREDAATATSGDTWKGEQPPLHLNHDALKHIATYFIPGTRRKCIDITTLQRGTFHEIRELHFSDGSTCIGRFTRDKKEHVSVLESETATVDYVRKHTSIRVPEIYFINCNPQHVVGAAFVLMEKLPGRHLYCFWEKLGLKHKLAVVEAIAGVLAQLMKLEFDSIGSMTAGGEIGPLCDMAYPESEWDRGPFSTTLDYLLSFVKSGMPIELSTAKLYSEVGDTVRWFCRRQKDNPIYGAPFRMIHGDFDAQNMLFEWDGGEDLPRMTGIIDWDYSQSGPLYYLCEYPIFIQDVDFQKEIKFWPQNKILRKYFVQKLAAHFTRGSSARRDVQECFRQKNLTLNAFNAMFIGRHWPSEEEEALALACYLKIHDPETSDHEYAGRAYRGKIFWEEDSEMGSDDEVGEFENEGVGEEYQEPLREYNTESEDGSEGGSEAESEDGTNNRPASEEDDRDVTERFQ
;
A
#
# COMPACT_ATOMS: atom_id res chain seq x y z
N MET A 1 -23.42 54.95 21.99
CA MET A 1 -22.07 55.27 21.47
C MET A 1 -21.59 54.03 20.73
N GLU A 2 -22.14 53.69 19.56
CA GLU A 2 -22.13 54.37 18.24
C GLU A 2 -20.78 54.36 17.50
N GLY A 3 -20.85 53.91 16.24
CA GLY A 3 -19.86 54.08 15.15
C GLY A 3 -19.01 52.84 14.89
N ALA A 4 -19.21 51.95 13.90
CA ALA A 4 -19.81 52.02 12.56
C ALA A 4 -19.11 52.97 11.56
N THR A 5 -18.32 52.41 10.63
CA THR A 5 -17.96 52.95 9.30
C THR A 5 -17.66 51.75 8.38
N HIS A 6 -18.62 51.34 7.54
CA HIS A 6 -18.70 51.55 6.06
C HIS A 6 -17.57 50.86 5.26
N LEU A 7 -17.84 49.77 4.52
CA LEU A 7 -18.44 49.68 3.16
C LEU A 7 -17.54 50.24 2.05
N GLU A 8 -16.98 49.36 1.23
CA GLU A 8 -16.89 49.60 -0.22
C GLU A 8 -16.95 48.28 -1.00
N SER A 9 -18.07 48.14 -1.70
CA SER A 9 -18.43 47.10 -2.66
C SER A 9 -18.11 47.59 -4.07
N ALA A 10 -17.40 46.79 -4.87
CA ALA A 10 -17.28 47.02 -6.31
C ALA A 10 -17.98 45.87 -7.05
N GLN A 11 -19.22 46.14 -7.46
CA GLN A 11 -19.93 45.44 -8.52
C GLN A 11 -19.39 45.89 -9.87
N MET A 12 -19.17 44.97 -10.82
CA MET A 12 -19.04 45.30 -12.23
C MET A 12 -19.92 44.36 -13.07
N THR A 13 -21.13 44.89 -13.31
CA THR A 13 -22.01 44.80 -14.49
C THR A 13 -21.83 43.68 -15.53
N MET A 14 -22.94 42.98 -15.79
CA MET A 14 -23.21 42.05 -16.89
C MET A 14 -23.56 42.72 -18.24
N ALA A 15 -23.44 41.89 -19.29
CA ALA A 15 -24.26 41.74 -20.51
C ALA A 15 -23.80 42.46 -21.81
N PRO A 16 -24.19 41.99 -23.03
CA PRO A 16 -25.19 40.96 -23.33
C PRO A 16 -24.82 39.90 -24.41
N GLU A 17 -25.80 39.00 -24.53
CA GLU A 17 -26.10 37.91 -25.47
C GLU A 17 -25.81 38.17 -26.97
N HIS A 18 -25.48 37.09 -27.68
CA HIS A 18 -25.92 36.86 -29.06
C HIS A 18 -26.31 35.39 -29.24
N GLN A 19 -27.63 35.14 -29.31
CA GLN A 19 -28.21 34.01 -30.02
C GLN A 19 -28.20 34.34 -31.52
N GLU A 20 -27.87 33.37 -32.36
CA GLU A 20 -28.62 33.15 -33.59
C GLU A 20 -28.55 31.68 -34.01
N ASP A 21 -29.66 31.28 -34.62
CA ASP A 21 -30.21 29.95 -34.81
C ASP A 21 -29.93 29.44 -36.24
N SER A 22 -30.02 28.12 -36.44
CA SER A 22 -30.68 27.45 -37.60
C SER A 22 -29.97 26.22 -38.21
N SER A 23 -30.54 25.06 -37.87
CA SER A 23 -31.10 24.00 -38.74
C SER A 23 -30.42 23.46 -40.02
N ARG A 24 -30.44 22.10 -40.10
CA ARG A 24 -30.54 21.20 -41.30
C ARG A 24 -29.29 21.14 -42.20
N ASP A 25 -28.85 20.03 -42.79
CA ASP A 25 -29.59 18.94 -43.44
C ASP A 25 -28.68 17.71 -43.75
N ARG A 26 -29.36 16.59 -44.01
CA ARG A 26 -29.01 15.31 -44.71
C ARG A 26 -27.60 14.94 -45.24
N SER A 27 -27.24 13.67 -44.91
CA SER A 27 -27.01 12.49 -45.79
C SER A 27 -26.26 12.64 -47.13
N THR A 28 -25.19 11.83 -47.29
CA THR A 28 -24.86 10.82 -48.36
C THR A 28 -23.34 10.74 -48.50
N ASP A 29 -22.71 9.61 -48.18
CA ASP A 29 -22.30 8.54 -49.14
C ASP A 29 -21.24 9.00 -50.15
N THR A 30 -20.04 8.41 -50.11
CA THR A 30 -19.41 7.73 -51.26
C THR A 30 -17.94 7.33 -51.00
N SER A 31 -17.69 6.03 -51.17
CA SER A 31 -16.56 5.40 -51.88
C SER A 31 -15.10 5.62 -51.45
N ARG A 32 -14.54 4.50 -50.96
CA ARG A 32 -13.20 3.91 -51.20
C ARG A 32 -12.69 4.12 -52.65
N PRO A 33 -11.36 4.04 -52.89
CA PRO A 33 -10.83 2.72 -53.25
C PRO A 33 -9.49 2.35 -52.60
N GLU A 34 -9.29 1.04 -52.61
CA GLU A 34 -8.07 0.28 -52.31
C GLU A 34 -7.00 0.55 -53.38
N ASP A 35 -5.72 0.51 -52.98
CA ASP A 35 -4.64 0.18 -53.90
C ASP A 35 -3.65 -0.74 -53.16
N GLU A 36 -3.49 -1.95 -53.72
CA GLU A 36 -2.56 -2.99 -53.31
C GLU A 36 -1.22 -2.78 -54.02
N GLY A 37 -0.11 -2.92 -53.30
CA GLY A 37 1.22 -2.88 -53.89
C GLY A 37 2.25 -3.54 -52.98
N ALA A 38 2.35 -4.87 -53.09
CA ALA A 38 3.44 -5.64 -52.50
C ALA A 38 4.71 -5.52 -53.36
N ALA A 39 5.87 -5.29 -52.73
CA ALA A 39 7.17 -5.80 -53.20
C ALA A 39 8.29 -5.60 -52.15
N GLU A 40 8.78 -6.76 -51.68
CA GLU A 40 10.19 -7.15 -51.52
C GLU A 40 11.15 -6.38 -50.60
N THR A 41 11.65 -7.20 -49.67
CA THR A 41 12.79 -7.09 -48.76
C THR A 41 14.14 -6.82 -49.43
N LYS A 42 14.96 -5.97 -48.82
CA LYS A 42 16.43 -6.03 -48.91
C LYS A 42 17.08 -5.73 -47.56
N ASP A 43 17.90 -6.69 -47.14
CA ASP A 43 18.77 -6.69 -45.96
C ASP A 43 19.84 -5.60 -45.98
N VAL A 44 20.13 -5.04 -44.80
CA VAL A 44 21.41 -4.36 -44.43
C VAL A 44 21.69 -4.67 -42.94
N PRO A 45 22.95 -4.94 -42.53
CA PRO A 45 23.25 -5.77 -41.37
C PRO A 45 23.51 -5.02 -40.05
N ASP A 46 23.34 -5.78 -38.96
CA ASP A 46 23.92 -5.74 -37.61
C ASP A 46 24.63 -4.46 -37.13
N ALA A 47 24.02 -3.83 -36.13
CA ALA A 47 24.73 -3.02 -35.14
C ALA A 47 24.22 -3.42 -33.73
N GLU A 48 25.17 -3.85 -32.90
CA GLU A 48 25.03 -4.38 -31.55
C GLU A 48 24.14 -3.52 -30.65
N VAL A 49 23.05 -4.11 -30.15
CA VAL A 49 22.21 -3.55 -29.08
C VAL A 49 22.76 -4.01 -27.74
N ARG A 50 23.15 -3.04 -26.91
CA ARG A 50 23.41 -3.22 -25.48
C ARG A 50 22.09 -3.59 -24.80
N GLU A 51 22.06 -4.72 -24.11
CA GLU A 51 20.93 -5.13 -23.27
C GLU A 51 20.83 -4.21 -22.04
N ASP A 52 19.84 -3.31 -22.06
CA ASP A 52 19.36 -2.62 -20.87
C ASP A 52 18.30 -3.49 -20.17
N ALA A 53 18.57 -3.79 -18.90
CA ALA A 53 17.70 -4.54 -18.01
C ALA A 53 16.43 -3.74 -17.67
N ALA A 54 15.39 -3.89 -18.47
CA ALA A 54 14.07 -3.35 -18.18
C ALA A 54 12.96 -4.24 -18.74
N THR A 55 12.65 -5.36 -18.07
CA THR A 55 11.32 -6.00 -18.15
C THR A 55 11.20 -7.12 -17.11
N ALA A 56 10.54 -6.81 -16.00
CA ALA A 56 9.90 -7.81 -15.15
C ALA A 56 8.58 -7.22 -14.65
N THR A 57 7.58 -7.19 -15.54
CA THR A 57 6.18 -6.99 -15.16
C THR A 57 5.51 -8.36 -15.21
N SER A 58 5.10 -8.87 -14.05
CA SER A 58 4.22 -10.04 -13.94
C SER A 58 2.91 -9.75 -14.68
N GLY A 59 2.63 -10.55 -15.71
CA GLY A 59 1.48 -10.41 -16.60
C GLY A 59 0.16 -10.92 -16.00
N ASP A 60 -0.28 -10.34 -14.89
CA ASP A 60 -1.62 -10.59 -14.36
C ASP A 60 -2.54 -9.41 -14.70
N THR A 61 -3.23 -9.50 -15.84
CA THR A 61 -4.31 -8.57 -16.21
C THR A 61 -5.56 -8.89 -15.39
N TRP A 62 -5.81 -8.13 -14.32
CA TRP A 62 -7.05 -8.17 -13.56
C TRP A 62 -8.21 -7.55 -14.36
N LYS A 63 -9.39 -8.19 -14.36
CA LYS A 63 -10.62 -7.61 -14.92
C LYS A 63 -10.95 -6.32 -14.14
N GLY A 64 -10.90 -5.17 -14.81
CA GLY A 64 -11.15 -3.85 -14.21
C GLY A 64 -10.01 -2.85 -14.37
N GLU A 65 -8.92 -3.21 -15.04
CA GLU A 65 -7.82 -2.29 -15.28
C GLU A 65 -8.27 -1.05 -16.08
N GLN A 66 -8.12 0.15 -15.51
CA GLN A 66 -8.43 1.40 -16.20
C GLN A 66 -7.62 1.48 -17.53
N PRO A 67 -8.12 2.13 -18.58
CA PRO A 67 -7.33 2.33 -19.79
C PRO A 67 -6.06 3.17 -19.49
N PRO A 68 -5.01 3.07 -20.30
CA PRO A 68 -3.84 3.95 -20.19
C PRO A 68 -4.23 5.43 -20.32
N LEU A 69 -3.58 6.31 -19.56
CA LEU A 69 -3.79 7.75 -19.66
C LEU A 69 -3.21 8.31 -20.96
N HIS A 70 -4.07 8.92 -21.77
CA HIS A 70 -3.68 9.70 -22.93
C HIS A 70 -3.31 11.12 -22.50
N LEU A 71 -2.04 11.32 -22.15
CA LEU A 71 -1.53 12.60 -21.66
C LEU A 71 -1.08 13.51 -22.82
N ASN A 72 -1.42 14.79 -22.74
CA ASN A 72 -0.85 15.81 -23.62
C ASN A 72 0.57 16.15 -23.16
N HIS A 73 1.55 15.48 -23.78
CA HIS A 73 2.97 15.62 -23.44
C HIS A 73 3.49 17.05 -23.66
N ASP A 74 3.02 17.77 -24.68
CA ASP A 74 3.48 19.13 -24.94
C ASP A 74 3.03 20.11 -23.85
N ALA A 75 1.77 20.00 -23.42
CA ALA A 75 1.26 20.78 -22.29
C ALA A 75 2.00 20.45 -20.99
N LEU A 76 2.27 19.17 -20.74
CA LEU A 76 3.00 18.71 -19.57
C LEU A 76 4.44 19.24 -19.55
N LYS A 77 5.17 19.16 -20.67
CA LYS A 77 6.52 19.74 -20.80
C LYS A 77 6.51 21.24 -20.55
N HIS A 78 5.51 21.96 -21.05
CA HIS A 78 5.37 23.40 -20.85
C HIS A 78 5.21 23.76 -19.36
N ILE A 79 4.33 23.05 -18.66
CA ILE A 79 4.07 23.28 -17.23
C ILE A 79 5.29 22.94 -16.38
N ALA A 80 5.92 21.79 -16.64
CA ALA A 80 7.12 21.38 -15.93
C ALA A 80 8.27 22.39 -16.11
N THR A 81 8.42 22.95 -17.33
CA THR A 81 9.39 24.02 -17.61
C THR A 81 9.13 25.30 -16.81
N TYR A 82 7.86 25.58 -16.48
CA TYR A 82 7.47 26.82 -15.79
C TYR A 82 7.57 26.71 -14.26
N PHE A 83 7.13 25.59 -13.69
CA PHE A 83 6.93 25.47 -12.23
C PHE A 83 8.10 24.84 -11.48
N ILE A 84 9.04 24.15 -12.13
CA ILE A 84 10.14 23.52 -11.39
C ILE A 84 11.15 24.58 -10.91
N PRO A 85 11.40 24.69 -9.58
CA PRO A 85 12.22 25.74 -8.99
C PRO A 85 13.62 25.84 -9.60
N GLY A 86 14.10 27.06 -9.78
CA GLY A 86 15.50 27.32 -10.17
C GLY A 86 15.85 26.93 -11.61
N THR A 87 14.87 26.60 -12.46
CA THR A 87 15.10 26.21 -13.85
C THR A 87 14.39 27.18 -14.81
N ARG A 88 15.14 27.98 -15.59
CA ARG A 88 14.65 28.49 -16.90
C ARG A 88 14.83 27.41 -17.97
N ARG A 89 14.66 26.14 -17.60
CA ARG A 89 15.19 25.00 -18.36
C ARG A 89 14.04 24.20 -18.95
N LYS A 90 14.21 23.82 -20.21
CA LYS A 90 13.16 23.19 -20.98
C LYS A 90 13.08 21.71 -20.64
N CYS A 91 11.90 21.23 -20.29
CA CYS A 91 11.61 19.80 -20.29
C CYS A 91 11.67 19.32 -21.74
N ILE A 92 12.61 18.43 -22.04
CA ILE A 92 12.91 17.97 -23.39
C ILE A 92 12.25 16.62 -23.68
N ASP A 93 12.09 15.77 -22.67
CA ASP A 93 11.58 14.42 -22.85
C ASP A 93 10.76 13.90 -21.65
N ILE A 94 9.94 12.89 -21.91
CA ILE A 94 9.09 12.23 -20.92
C ILE A 94 9.15 10.72 -21.16
N THR A 95 9.56 9.96 -20.14
CA THR A 95 9.60 8.50 -20.17
C THR A 95 8.59 7.91 -19.20
N THR A 96 7.93 6.81 -19.56
CA THR A 96 7.08 6.07 -18.63
C THR A 96 7.92 5.17 -17.73
N LEU A 97 7.77 5.30 -16.42
CA LEU A 97 8.48 4.46 -15.46
C LEU A 97 7.64 3.28 -15.01
N GLN A 98 6.44 3.56 -14.50
CA GLN A 98 5.59 2.56 -13.88
C GLN A 98 4.12 2.90 -14.09
N ARG A 99 3.30 1.85 -14.06
CA ARG A 99 1.85 1.94 -14.04
C ARG A 99 1.35 1.08 -12.89
N GLY A 100 0.76 1.72 -11.90
CA GLY A 100 0.09 1.06 -10.78
C GLY A 100 -1.43 1.04 -10.98
N THR A 101 -2.16 0.52 -10.00
CA THR A 101 -3.62 0.47 -10.02
C THR A 101 -4.25 1.86 -10.12
N PHE A 102 -3.77 2.80 -9.31
CA PHE A 102 -4.35 4.15 -9.19
C PHE A 102 -3.56 5.23 -9.92
N HIS A 103 -2.26 5.03 -10.12
CA HIS A 103 -1.36 6.06 -10.65
C HIS A 103 -0.56 5.58 -11.86
N GLU A 104 -0.32 6.49 -12.81
CA GLU A 104 0.76 6.35 -13.80
C GLU A 104 1.91 7.27 -13.44
N ILE A 105 3.13 6.73 -13.49
CA ILE A 105 4.36 7.45 -13.15
C ILE A 105 5.14 7.74 -14.43
N ARG A 106 5.41 9.02 -14.67
CA ARG A 106 6.29 9.48 -15.75
C ARG A 106 7.53 10.14 -15.13
N GLU A 107 8.67 9.94 -15.76
CA GLU A 107 9.88 10.71 -15.50
C GLU A 107 10.04 11.77 -16.58
N LEU A 108 10.24 13.02 -16.16
CA LEU A 108 10.43 14.16 -17.04
C LEU A 108 11.91 14.53 -17.03
N HIS A 109 12.49 14.69 -18.22
CA HIS A 109 13.92 14.96 -18.42
C HIS A 109 14.13 16.40 -18.88
N PHE A 110 15.07 17.09 -18.23
CA PHE A 110 15.39 18.48 -18.50
C PHE A 110 16.69 18.63 -19.27
N SER A 111 16.84 19.74 -19.99
CA SER A 111 17.99 20.02 -20.85
C SER A 111 19.35 20.06 -20.12
N ASP A 112 19.38 20.12 -18.80
CA ASP A 112 20.59 20.08 -17.96
C ASP A 112 20.91 18.69 -17.40
N GLY A 113 20.13 17.66 -17.77
CA GLY A 113 20.26 16.30 -17.26
C GLY A 113 19.57 16.05 -15.92
N SER A 114 18.89 17.06 -15.34
CA SER A 114 18.04 16.84 -14.17
C SER A 114 16.72 16.18 -14.54
N THR A 115 16.08 15.56 -13.55
CA THR A 115 14.86 14.76 -13.73
C THR A 115 13.84 15.05 -12.64
N CYS A 116 12.55 14.95 -12.96
CA CYS A 116 11.48 14.96 -11.96
C CYS A 116 10.47 13.84 -12.22
N ILE A 117 9.64 13.55 -11.22
CA ILE A 117 8.51 12.62 -11.35
C ILE A 117 7.23 13.41 -11.62
N GLY A 118 6.46 12.94 -12.60
CA GLY A 118 5.05 13.26 -12.76
C GLY A 118 4.21 12.06 -12.34
N ARG A 119 3.39 12.20 -11.30
CA ARG A 119 2.44 11.20 -10.84
C ARG A 119 1.04 11.61 -11.27
N PHE A 120 0.35 10.74 -12.03
CA PHE A 120 -0.94 11.04 -12.65
C PHE A 120 -2.01 10.09 -12.12
N THR A 121 -3.10 10.65 -11.62
CA THR A 121 -4.27 9.87 -11.19
C THR A 121 -4.95 9.24 -12.41
N ARG A 122 -5.17 7.92 -12.33
CA ARG A 122 -5.88 7.13 -13.35
C ARG A 122 -7.38 7.15 -13.13
N ASP A 123 -7.82 7.31 -11.88
CA ASP A 123 -9.22 7.47 -11.53
C ASP A 123 -9.66 8.94 -11.64
N LYS A 124 -10.40 9.27 -12.69
CA LYS A 124 -10.96 10.62 -12.88
C LYS A 124 -12.00 11.01 -11.82
N LYS A 125 -12.42 10.06 -10.99
CA LYS A 125 -13.35 10.25 -9.87
C LYS A 125 -12.65 10.37 -8.52
N GLU A 126 -11.34 10.16 -8.45
CA GLU A 126 -10.61 10.38 -7.20
C GLU A 126 -10.88 11.79 -6.69
N HIS A 127 -11.33 11.86 -5.44
CA HIS A 127 -11.74 13.12 -4.88
C HIS A 127 -10.52 14.01 -4.63
N VAL A 128 -10.61 15.29 -5.02
CA VAL A 128 -9.53 16.28 -4.93
C VAL A 128 -8.91 16.37 -3.53
N SER A 129 -9.71 16.12 -2.49
CA SER A 129 -9.26 16.12 -1.09
C SER A 129 -8.16 15.10 -0.80
N VAL A 130 -8.10 13.96 -1.49
CA VAL A 130 -7.04 12.95 -1.30
C VAL A 130 -5.70 13.56 -1.67
N LEU A 131 -5.63 14.19 -2.85
CA LEU A 131 -4.42 14.83 -3.35
C LEU A 131 -4.00 16.05 -2.52
N GLU A 132 -4.98 16.84 -2.09
CA GLU A 132 -4.75 17.97 -1.18
C GLU A 132 -4.22 17.49 0.18
N SER A 133 -4.80 16.43 0.73
CA SER A 133 -4.37 15.83 1.99
C SER A 133 -2.97 15.23 1.88
N GLU A 134 -2.68 14.44 0.85
CA GLU A 134 -1.36 13.87 0.62
C GLU A 134 -0.30 14.98 0.56
N THR A 135 -0.56 16.02 -0.23
CA THR A 135 0.35 17.18 -0.33
C THR A 135 0.59 17.81 1.03
N ALA A 136 -0.48 18.04 1.79
CA ALA A 136 -0.39 18.63 3.12
C ALA A 136 0.40 17.73 4.07
N THR A 137 0.20 16.41 4.03
CA THR A 137 0.96 15.44 4.82
C THR A 137 2.44 15.46 4.45
N VAL A 138 2.78 15.39 3.17
CA VAL A 138 4.17 15.40 2.68
C VAL A 138 4.90 16.67 3.12
N ASP A 139 4.25 17.83 2.99
CA ASP A 139 4.79 19.10 3.48
C ASP A 139 4.96 19.12 5.01
N TYR A 140 3.97 18.63 5.75
CA TYR A 140 4.02 18.55 7.20
C TYR A 140 5.15 17.64 7.69
N VAL A 141 5.26 16.43 7.15
CA VAL A 141 6.32 15.45 7.48
C VAL A 141 7.70 16.03 7.18
N ARG A 142 7.88 16.67 6.03
CA ARG A 142 9.15 17.33 5.66
C ARG A 142 9.54 18.42 6.66
N LYS A 143 8.58 19.22 7.14
CA LYS A 143 8.84 20.34 8.05
C LYS A 143 9.12 19.92 9.49
N HIS A 144 8.53 18.81 9.93
CA HIS A 144 8.55 18.40 11.35
C HIS A 144 9.40 17.16 11.63
N THR A 145 9.96 16.51 10.61
CA THR A 145 10.81 15.32 10.75
C THR A 145 12.05 15.40 9.87
N SER A 146 12.95 14.43 10.04
CA SER A 146 14.06 14.20 9.10
C SER A 146 13.74 13.13 8.04
N ILE A 147 12.51 12.62 8.02
CA ILE A 147 12.07 11.62 7.03
C ILE A 147 12.15 12.26 5.65
N ARG A 148 12.85 11.60 4.73
CA ARG A 148 12.98 12.11 3.37
C ARG A 148 11.74 11.75 2.56
N VAL A 149 11.02 12.79 2.13
CA VAL A 149 9.81 12.70 1.29
C VAL A 149 9.97 13.59 0.03
N PRO A 150 9.36 13.25 -1.12
CA PRO A 150 9.57 13.98 -2.39
C PRO A 150 9.12 15.44 -2.33
N GLU A 151 9.99 16.41 -2.65
CA GLU A 151 9.58 17.83 -2.75
C GLU A 151 8.51 18.00 -3.84
N ILE A 152 7.39 18.64 -3.48
CA ILE A 152 6.30 18.89 -4.41
C ILE A 152 6.53 20.21 -5.15
N TYR A 153 6.65 20.16 -6.47
CA TYR A 153 6.90 21.33 -7.31
C TYR A 153 5.61 21.96 -7.83
N PHE A 154 4.64 21.14 -8.21
CA PHE A 154 3.38 21.60 -8.80
C PHE A 154 2.28 20.56 -8.62
N ILE A 155 1.05 21.02 -8.43
CA ILE A 155 -0.13 20.17 -8.29
C ILE A 155 -1.22 20.72 -9.20
N ASN A 156 -1.90 19.82 -9.89
CA ASN A 156 -3.15 20.10 -10.57
C ASN A 156 -4.18 19.02 -10.22
N CYS A 157 -5.21 19.43 -9.49
CA CYS A 157 -6.29 18.53 -9.10
C CYS A 157 -7.42 18.44 -10.13
N ASN A 158 -7.35 19.17 -11.26
CA ASN A 158 -8.41 19.16 -12.27
C ASN A 158 -8.16 18.03 -13.31
N PRO A 159 -8.97 16.95 -13.33
CA PRO A 159 -8.81 15.86 -14.28
C PRO A 159 -9.17 16.24 -15.73
N GLN A 160 -9.87 17.35 -15.96
CA GLN A 160 -10.18 17.91 -17.28
C GLN A 160 -9.16 18.96 -17.75
N HIS A 161 -8.07 19.13 -17.01
CA HIS A 161 -6.98 20.03 -17.41
C HIS A 161 -6.37 19.64 -18.76
N VAL A 162 -5.73 20.57 -19.46
CA VAL A 162 -5.18 20.36 -20.83
C VAL A 162 -4.18 19.21 -20.95
N VAL A 163 -3.55 18.81 -19.83
CA VAL A 163 -2.67 17.64 -19.72
C VAL A 163 -3.45 16.32 -19.85
N GLY A 164 -4.74 16.31 -19.52
CA GLY A 164 -5.63 15.14 -19.64
C GLY A 164 -5.84 14.34 -18.35
N ALA A 165 -5.26 14.78 -17.23
CA ALA A 165 -5.39 14.14 -15.92
C ALA A 165 -5.09 15.12 -14.76
N ALA A 166 -5.50 14.74 -13.55
CA ALA A 166 -4.97 15.31 -12.31
C ALA A 166 -3.56 14.76 -12.08
N PHE A 167 -2.65 15.59 -11.58
CA PHE A 167 -1.25 15.20 -11.44
C PHE A 167 -0.47 16.04 -10.44
N VAL A 168 0.65 15.47 -10.01
CA VAL A 168 1.67 16.11 -9.19
C VAL A 168 3.01 16.03 -9.90
N LEU A 169 3.72 17.15 -9.97
CA LEU A 169 5.14 17.19 -10.31
C LEU A 169 5.95 17.27 -9.02
N MET A 170 6.87 16.35 -8.84
CA MET A 170 7.65 16.23 -7.63
C MET A 170 9.08 15.75 -7.89
N GLU A 171 9.91 15.87 -6.86
CA GLU A 171 11.27 15.37 -6.86
C GLU A 171 11.35 13.85 -7.15
N LYS A 172 12.33 13.46 -7.96
CA LYS A 172 12.74 12.06 -8.06
C LYS A 172 13.75 11.74 -6.97
N LEU A 173 13.32 11.01 -5.94
CA LEU A 173 14.23 10.50 -4.92
C LEU A 173 15.13 9.39 -5.49
N PRO A 174 16.40 9.30 -5.06
CA PRO A 174 17.31 8.25 -5.51
C PRO A 174 16.95 6.88 -4.92
N GLY A 175 17.52 5.81 -5.48
CA GLY A 175 17.33 4.44 -4.99
C GLY A 175 16.28 3.63 -5.74
N ARG A 176 16.02 2.43 -5.24
CA ARG A 176 15.04 1.47 -5.78
C ARG A 176 14.09 1.05 -4.65
N HIS A 177 12.90 0.59 -5.03
CA HIS A 177 11.96 0.03 -4.07
C HIS A 177 12.55 -1.18 -3.34
N LEU A 178 12.29 -1.28 -2.04
CA LEU A 178 12.84 -2.35 -1.19
C LEU A 178 12.41 -3.74 -1.66
N TYR A 179 11.16 -3.90 -2.12
CA TYR A 179 10.63 -5.19 -2.56
C TYR A 179 11.46 -5.82 -3.70
N CYS A 180 12.12 -5.01 -4.54
CA CYS A 180 12.91 -5.51 -5.67
C CYS A 180 14.11 -6.36 -5.27
N PHE A 181 14.57 -6.24 -4.02
CA PHE A 181 15.78 -6.91 -3.57
C PHE A 181 15.73 -7.41 -2.12
N TRP A 182 14.62 -7.23 -1.38
CA TRP A 182 14.44 -7.71 -0.01
C TRP A 182 14.85 -9.18 0.19
N GLU A 183 14.37 -10.08 -0.69
CA GLU A 183 14.67 -11.51 -0.62
C GLU A 183 16.13 -11.85 -0.88
N LYS A 184 16.87 -10.95 -1.55
CA LYS A 184 18.31 -11.12 -1.84
C LYS A 184 19.20 -10.65 -0.68
N LEU A 185 18.63 -9.98 0.33
CA LEU A 185 19.40 -9.44 1.44
C LEU A 185 19.79 -10.55 2.42
N GLY A 186 21.07 -10.56 2.81
CA GLY A 186 21.51 -11.32 3.98
C GLY A 186 20.96 -10.73 5.28
N LEU A 187 20.97 -11.51 6.36
CA LEU A 187 20.43 -11.11 7.67
C LEU A 187 20.99 -9.76 8.15
N LYS A 188 22.31 -9.55 8.03
CA LYS A 188 22.97 -8.28 8.39
C LYS A 188 22.34 -7.07 7.67
N HIS A 189 22.11 -7.18 6.36
CA HIS A 189 21.50 -6.12 5.56
C HIS A 189 20.01 -5.94 5.91
N LYS A 190 19.26 -7.04 6.13
CA LYS A 190 17.86 -6.98 6.59
C LYS A 190 17.72 -6.27 7.94
N LEU A 191 18.62 -6.53 8.89
CA LEU A 191 18.65 -5.83 10.19
C LEU A 191 18.85 -4.33 10.01
N ALA A 192 19.78 -3.90 9.15
CA ALA A 192 20.00 -2.47 8.87
C ALA A 192 18.77 -1.79 8.24
N VAL A 193 18.09 -2.47 7.31
CA VAL A 193 16.82 -1.99 6.72
C VAL A 193 15.75 -1.83 7.80
N VAL A 194 15.55 -2.85 8.63
CA VAL A 194 14.55 -2.85 9.70
C VAL A 194 14.83 -1.76 10.75
N GLU A 195 16.08 -1.50 11.07
CA GLU A 195 16.48 -0.39 11.95
C GLU A 195 16.18 0.99 11.34
N ALA A 196 16.41 1.16 10.03
CA ALA A 196 16.03 2.40 9.34
C ALA A 196 14.50 2.62 9.37
N ILE A 197 13.72 1.56 9.16
CA ILE A 197 12.24 1.61 9.23
C ILE A 197 11.77 1.95 10.65
N ALA A 198 12.37 1.35 11.68
CA ALA A 198 12.09 1.69 13.07
C ALA A 198 12.36 3.19 13.36
N GLY A 199 13.42 3.75 12.78
CA GLY A 199 13.72 5.17 12.86
C GLY A 199 12.69 6.10 12.19
N VAL A 200 12.04 5.65 11.12
CA VAL A 200 10.93 6.37 10.49
C VAL A 200 9.70 6.35 11.41
N LEU A 201 9.29 5.17 11.90
CA LEU A 201 8.14 5.05 12.80
C LEU A 201 8.34 5.83 14.11
N ALA A 202 9.55 5.85 14.66
CA ALA A 202 9.86 6.64 15.85
C ALA A 202 9.69 8.16 15.63
N GLN A 203 9.91 8.64 14.41
CA GLN A 203 9.67 10.04 14.05
C GLN A 203 8.18 10.32 13.85
N LEU A 204 7.45 9.43 13.18
CA LEU A 204 5.99 9.55 13.03
C LEU A 204 5.26 9.48 14.37
N MET A 205 5.77 8.66 15.31
CA MET A 205 5.27 8.59 16.68
C MET A 205 5.51 9.88 17.48
N LYS A 206 6.37 10.81 17.02
CA LYS A 206 6.54 12.12 17.67
C LYS A 206 5.59 13.18 17.11
N LEU A 207 4.88 12.89 16.03
CA LEU A 207 3.85 13.75 15.48
C LEU A 207 2.54 13.44 16.18
N GLU A 208 2.12 14.33 17.09
CA GLU A 208 0.98 14.14 17.98
C GLU A 208 -0.21 15.02 17.59
N PHE A 209 -1.41 14.44 17.58
CA PHE A 209 -2.64 15.11 17.19
C PHE A 209 -3.78 14.84 18.18
N ASP A 210 -4.69 15.81 18.35
CA ASP A 210 -5.84 15.68 19.26
C ASP A 210 -7.05 14.96 18.65
N SER A 211 -7.02 14.75 17.33
CA SER A 211 -8.09 14.08 16.58
C SER A 211 -7.56 13.14 15.50
N ILE A 212 -8.42 12.24 15.05
CA ILE A 212 -8.23 11.28 13.96
C ILE A 212 -8.87 11.85 12.70
N GLY A 213 -8.12 11.88 11.60
CA GLY A 213 -8.59 12.39 10.31
C GLY A 213 -7.43 12.62 9.35
N SER A 214 -7.70 13.27 8.23
CA SER A 214 -6.69 13.55 7.21
C SER A 214 -6.09 14.94 7.37
N MET A 215 -4.82 15.08 6.97
CA MET A 215 -4.13 16.36 7.05
C MET A 215 -4.74 17.34 6.05
N THR A 216 -4.88 18.60 6.47
CA THR A 216 -5.35 19.68 5.62
C THR A 216 -4.27 20.74 5.43
N ALA A 217 -4.46 21.63 4.46
CA ALA A 217 -3.57 22.74 4.24
C ALA A 217 -3.38 23.56 5.53
N GLY A 218 -2.13 23.76 5.93
CA GLY A 218 -1.78 24.44 7.19
C GLY A 218 -1.34 23.52 8.32
N GLY A 219 -1.44 22.19 8.15
CA GLY A 219 -0.97 21.22 9.14
C GLY A 219 -2.00 20.86 10.20
N GLU A 220 -3.29 21.08 9.92
CA GLU A 220 -4.42 20.74 10.80
C GLU A 220 -5.08 19.42 10.37
N ILE A 221 -5.68 18.71 11.32
CA ILE A 221 -6.44 17.48 11.03
C ILE A 221 -7.90 17.83 10.72
N GLY A 222 -8.34 17.51 9.51
CA GLY A 222 -9.71 17.69 9.03
C GLY A 222 -10.47 16.37 8.87
N PRO A 223 -11.56 16.38 8.08
CA PRO A 223 -12.31 15.17 7.75
C PRO A 223 -11.41 14.05 7.22
N LEU A 224 -11.78 12.81 7.50
CA LEU A 224 -11.03 11.63 7.09
C LEU A 224 -11.25 11.34 5.60
N CYS A 225 -10.15 11.27 4.86
CA CYS A 225 -10.09 10.76 3.50
C CYS A 225 -9.85 9.25 3.54
N ASP A 226 -10.85 8.44 3.22
CA ASP A 226 -10.75 6.97 3.21
C ASP A 226 -11.56 6.36 2.06
N MET A 227 -10.99 5.36 1.38
CA MET A 227 -11.64 4.67 0.26
C MET A 227 -12.95 3.96 0.62
N ALA A 228 -13.18 3.67 1.90
CA ALA A 228 -14.42 3.06 2.36
C ALA A 228 -15.63 4.00 2.26
N TYR A 229 -15.40 5.32 2.28
CA TYR A 229 -16.48 6.29 2.21
C TYR A 229 -16.91 6.56 0.76
N PRO A 230 -18.23 6.63 0.50
CA PRO A 230 -18.71 7.12 -0.78
C PRO A 230 -18.34 8.60 -0.94
N GLU A 231 -18.11 9.05 -2.17
CA GLU A 231 -17.75 10.44 -2.51
C GLU A 231 -18.68 11.48 -1.86
N SER A 232 -19.95 11.16 -1.66
CA SER A 232 -20.96 12.04 -1.05
C SER A 232 -20.81 12.25 0.46
N GLU A 233 -19.88 11.56 1.13
CA GLU A 233 -19.73 11.54 2.59
C GLU A 233 -18.29 11.85 3.05
N TRP A 234 -17.55 12.64 2.27
CA TRP A 234 -16.16 13.00 2.56
C TRP A 234 -16.01 14.04 3.68
N ASP A 235 -17.10 14.48 4.30
CA ASP A 235 -17.13 15.41 5.44
C ASP A 235 -17.15 14.70 6.81
N ARG A 236 -16.89 13.39 6.83
CA ARG A 236 -16.82 12.59 8.06
C ARG A 236 -15.56 12.91 8.87
N GLY A 237 -15.76 13.23 10.15
CA GLY A 237 -14.68 13.60 11.06
C GLY A 237 -14.33 15.10 11.03
N PRO A 238 -13.20 15.53 11.63
CA PRO A 238 -12.25 14.70 12.37
C PRO A 238 -12.89 14.09 13.63
N PHE A 239 -12.38 12.94 14.08
CA PHE A 239 -12.91 12.22 15.23
C PHE A 239 -12.05 12.47 16.47
N SER A 240 -12.68 12.83 17.60
CA SER A 240 -11.97 13.04 18.87
C SER A 240 -11.63 11.74 19.61
N THR A 241 -12.25 10.63 19.24
CA THR A 241 -12.05 9.33 19.90
C THR A 241 -11.92 8.20 18.89
N THR A 242 -11.17 7.16 19.26
CA THR A 242 -11.06 5.91 18.49
C THR A 242 -12.40 5.21 18.35
N LEU A 243 -13.30 5.34 19.32
CA LEU A 243 -14.64 4.78 19.22
C LEU A 243 -15.43 5.44 18.07
N ASP A 244 -15.43 6.78 18.00
CA ASP A 244 -16.13 7.51 16.95
C ASP A 244 -15.52 7.23 15.58
N TYR A 245 -14.19 7.15 15.50
CA TYR A 245 -13.47 6.74 14.30
C TYR A 245 -13.88 5.34 13.83
N LEU A 246 -13.85 4.31 14.69
CA LEU A 246 -14.21 2.96 14.29
C LEU A 246 -15.71 2.85 13.93
N LEU A 247 -16.60 3.50 14.69
CA LEU A 247 -18.03 3.50 14.40
C LEU A 247 -18.37 4.25 13.11
N SER A 248 -17.51 5.14 12.62
CA SER A 248 -17.72 5.81 11.34
C SER A 248 -17.78 4.82 10.15
N PHE A 249 -17.11 3.67 10.24
CA PHE A 249 -17.14 2.62 9.21
C PHE A 249 -18.36 1.69 9.35
N VAL A 250 -19.13 1.81 10.43
CA VAL A 250 -20.36 1.04 10.66
C VAL A 250 -21.53 1.77 10.01
N LYS A 251 -22.06 1.24 8.89
CA LYS A 251 -23.16 1.85 8.10
C LYS A 251 -24.54 1.72 8.77
N SER A 252 -24.66 2.06 10.05
CA SER A 252 -25.93 2.00 10.78
C SER A 252 -26.87 3.11 10.28
N GLY A 253 -28.06 2.74 9.79
CA GLY A 253 -29.11 3.69 9.38
C GLY A 253 -29.10 4.10 7.90
N MET A 254 -28.20 3.53 7.09
CA MET A 254 -28.25 3.65 5.63
C MET A 254 -29.34 2.73 5.04
N PRO A 255 -29.88 3.02 3.84
CA PRO A 255 -30.80 2.12 3.15
C PRO A 255 -30.05 0.89 2.61
N ILE A 256 -29.72 -0.03 3.51
CA ILE A 256 -29.12 -1.35 3.24
C ILE A 256 -30.13 -2.46 3.55
N GLU A 257 -29.90 -3.67 3.06
CA GLU A 257 -30.78 -4.81 3.38
C GLU A 257 -30.86 -5.03 4.90
N LEU A 258 -32.04 -5.41 5.38
CA LEU A 258 -32.30 -5.61 6.81
C LEU A 258 -31.35 -6.64 7.46
N SER A 259 -30.91 -7.64 6.70
CA SER A 259 -29.94 -8.65 7.13
C SER A 259 -28.56 -8.03 7.38
N THR A 260 -28.03 -7.28 6.41
CA THR A 260 -26.77 -6.51 6.50
C THR A 260 -26.81 -5.47 7.61
N ALA A 261 -27.94 -4.78 7.78
CA ALA A 261 -28.14 -3.79 8.85
C ALA A 261 -27.99 -4.38 10.26
N LYS A 262 -28.48 -5.61 10.47
CA LYS A 262 -28.34 -6.31 11.75
C LYS A 262 -26.88 -6.64 12.03
N LEU A 263 -26.17 -7.17 11.04
CA LEU A 263 -24.74 -7.47 11.17
C LEU A 263 -23.94 -6.21 11.54
N TYR A 264 -24.18 -5.08 10.87
CA TYR A 264 -23.55 -3.81 11.25
C TYR A 264 -23.87 -3.37 12.68
N SER A 265 -25.10 -3.56 13.15
CA SER A 265 -25.46 -3.25 14.53
C SER A 265 -24.63 -4.08 15.53
N GLU A 266 -24.48 -5.38 15.27
CA GLU A 266 -23.68 -6.30 16.11
C GLU A 266 -22.18 -5.97 16.07
N VAL A 267 -21.66 -5.61 14.90
CA VAL A 267 -20.28 -5.11 14.76
C VAL A 267 -20.10 -3.84 15.59
N GLY A 268 -21.03 -2.90 15.50
CA GLY A 268 -21.02 -1.68 16.29
C GLY A 268 -21.06 -1.94 17.80
N ASP A 269 -21.81 -2.94 18.26
CA ASP A 269 -21.84 -3.34 19.68
C ASP A 269 -20.53 -3.97 20.13
N THR A 270 -19.90 -4.78 19.29
CA THR A 270 -18.57 -5.36 19.52
C THR A 270 -17.51 -4.26 19.68
N VAL A 271 -17.48 -3.29 18.76
CA VAL A 271 -16.57 -2.14 18.81
C VAL A 271 -16.80 -1.30 20.06
N ARG A 272 -18.07 -1.00 20.40
CA ARG A 272 -18.43 -0.29 21.64
C ARG A 272 -17.95 -1.03 22.88
N TRP A 273 -18.16 -2.34 22.95
CA TRP A 273 -17.72 -3.16 24.06
C TRP A 273 -16.20 -3.15 24.22
N PHE A 274 -15.46 -3.30 23.11
CA PHE A 274 -14.00 -3.27 23.10
C PHE A 274 -13.48 -1.92 23.60
N CYS A 275 -13.93 -0.81 22.98
CA CYS A 275 -13.43 0.52 23.33
C CYS A 275 -13.74 0.91 24.78
N ARG A 276 -14.90 0.50 25.33
CA ARG A 276 -15.23 0.75 26.75
C ARG A 276 -14.24 0.08 27.71
N ARG A 277 -13.75 -1.12 27.37
CA ARG A 277 -12.77 -1.86 28.18
C ARG A 277 -11.37 -1.28 28.07
N GLN A 278 -11.06 -0.66 26.93
CA GLN A 278 -9.77 -0.07 26.62
C GLN A 278 -9.69 1.44 26.86
N LYS A 279 -10.71 2.05 27.48
CA LYS A 279 -10.83 3.51 27.64
C LYS A 279 -9.64 4.19 28.34
N ASP A 280 -8.99 3.48 29.28
CA ASP A 280 -7.89 4.02 30.10
C ASP A 280 -6.52 3.63 29.52
N ASN A 281 -6.49 2.97 28.36
CA ASN A 281 -5.28 2.46 27.75
C ASN A 281 -4.75 3.46 26.71
N PRO A 282 -3.54 4.02 26.91
CA PRO A 282 -3.04 5.13 26.11
C PRO A 282 -2.81 4.79 24.63
N ILE A 283 -2.58 3.51 24.29
CA ILE A 283 -2.29 3.12 22.89
C ILE A 283 -3.49 3.28 21.95
N TYR A 284 -4.70 3.35 22.52
CA TYR A 284 -5.95 3.54 21.79
C TYR A 284 -6.50 4.96 21.91
N GLY A 285 -5.93 5.82 22.75
CA GLY A 285 -6.45 7.17 23.02
C GLY A 285 -5.63 8.26 22.34
N ALA A 286 -6.04 9.51 22.57
CA ALA A 286 -5.25 10.68 22.24
C ALA A 286 -4.00 10.78 23.17
N PRO A 287 -2.89 11.40 22.72
CA PRO A 287 -2.71 11.94 21.37
C PRO A 287 -2.68 10.82 20.32
N PHE A 288 -3.15 11.12 19.12
CA PHE A 288 -3.07 10.28 17.93
C PHE A 288 -1.75 10.53 17.19
N ARG A 289 -1.35 9.64 16.28
CA ARG A 289 -0.08 9.71 15.54
C ARG A 289 -0.30 9.72 14.04
N MET A 290 0.65 10.30 13.30
CA MET A 290 0.65 10.25 11.84
C MET A 290 0.86 8.80 11.37
N ILE A 291 -0.05 8.30 10.54
CA ILE A 291 -0.03 6.98 9.92
C ILE A 291 0.06 7.18 8.41
N HIS A 292 0.98 6.46 7.77
CA HIS A 292 1.26 6.57 6.34
C HIS A 292 0.08 6.15 5.45
N GLY A 293 -0.72 5.16 5.87
CA GLY A 293 -1.80 4.57 5.07
C GLY A 293 -1.37 3.27 4.38
N ASP A 294 -0.24 3.30 3.67
CA ASP A 294 0.34 2.11 3.00
C ASP A 294 1.85 1.95 3.26
N PHE A 295 2.23 1.61 4.50
CA PHE A 295 3.64 1.57 4.93
C PHE A 295 4.34 0.24 4.57
N ASP A 296 4.55 0.02 3.27
CA ASP A 296 5.07 -1.22 2.69
C ASP A 296 6.43 -1.04 1.98
N ALA A 297 7.18 -2.13 1.74
CA ALA A 297 8.41 -2.18 0.97
C ALA A 297 8.29 -1.58 -0.46
N GLN A 298 7.09 -1.56 -1.04
CA GLN A 298 6.85 -0.84 -2.31
C GLN A 298 6.97 0.69 -2.18
N ASN A 299 6.75 1.24 -0.98
CA ASN A 299 6.78 2.68 -0.74
C ASN A 299 8.06 3.15 -0.04
N MET A 300 9.05 2.25 0.07
CA MET A 300 10.35 2.50 0.69
C MET A 300 11.47 2.45 -0.35
N LEU A 301 12.18 3.55 -0.52
CA LEU A 301 13.32 3.64 -1.44
C LEU A 301 14.65 3.47 -0.69
N PHE A 302 15.53 2.69 -1.30
CA PHE A 302 16.84 2.37 -0.76
C PHE A 302 17.91 2.36 -1.87
N GLU A 303 19.11 2.82 -1.52
CA GLU A 303 20.32 2.61 -2.32
C GLU A 303 21.10 1.42 -1.76
N TRP A 304 21.32 0.43 -2.62
CA TRP A 304 22.16 -0.72 -2.34
C TRP A 304 22.65 -1.31 -3.67
N ASP A 305 23.96 -1.51 -3.78
CA ASP A 305 24.64 -1.97 -5.00
C ASP A 305 24.81 -3.50 -5.06
N GLY A 306 24.35 -4.22 -4.04
CA GLY A 306 24.53 -5.67 -3.95
C GLY A 306 25.80 -6.09 -3.19
N GLY A 307 26.60 -5.13 -2.72
CA GLY A 307 27.87 -5.36 -2.03
C GLY A 307 27.75 -5.55 -0.52
N GLU A 308 28.91 -5.45 0.14
CA GLU A 308 29.03 -5.57 1.60
C GLU A 308 28.46 -4.38 2.37
N ASP A 309 28.33 -3.23 1.70
CA ASP A 309 27.78 -2.01 2.27
C ASP A 309 26.31 -2.19 2.66
N LEU A 310 25.91 -1.51 3.75
CA LEU A 310 24.55 -1.59 4.26
C LEU A 310 23.59 -0.79 3.36
N PRO A 311 22.35 -1.28 3.15
CA PRO A 311 21.35 -0.54 2.38
C PRO A 311 21.04 0.78 3.07
N ARG A 312 21.03 1.89 2.32
CA ARG A 312 20.70 3.22 2.85
C ARG A 312 19.30 3.62 2.39
N MET A 313 18.40 3.90 3.33
CA MET A 313 17.10 4.46 3.02
C MET A 313 17.25 5.86 2.43
N THR A 314 16.63 6.11 1.29
CA THR A 314 16.67 7.38 0.57
C THR A 314 15.36 8.15 0.65
N GLY A 315 14.26 7.47 0.95
CA GLY A 315 13.01 8.12 1.34
C GLY A 315 11.80 7.21 1.35
N ILE A 316 10.70 7.83 1.79
CA ILE A 316 9.37 7.23 1.86
C ILE A 316 8.45 8.01 0.91
N ILE A 317 7.73 7.29 0.07
CA ILE A 317 6.86 7.85 -0.97
C ILE A 317 5.43 7.36 -0.80
N ASP A 318 4.51 7.94 -1.58
CA ASP A 318 3.11 7.53 -1.67
C ASP A 318 2.31 7.66 -0.36
N TRP A 319 2.07 8.91 0.05
CA TRP A 319 1.37 9.23 1.31
C TRP A 319 -0.14 9.30 1.16
N ASP A 320 -0.68 8.64 0.12
CA ASP A 320 -2.10 8.62 -0.16
C ASP A 320 -2.87 7.95 0.97
N TYR A 321 -4.03 8.52 1.32
CA TYR A 321 -4.86 8.08 2.45
C TYR A 321 -4.13 8.08 3.81
N SER A 322 -3.03 8.86 3.93
CA SER A 322 -2.42 9.14 5.21
C SER A 322 -3.39 9.87 6.15
N GLN A 323 -3.31 9.53 7.43
CA GLN A 323 -4.22 10.03 8.47
C GLN A 323 -3.54 10.07 9.83
N SER A 324 -4.03 10.90 10.74
CA SER A 324 -3.76 10.70 12.16
C SER A 324 -4.61 9.54 12.69
N GLY A 325 -4.08 8.74 13.61
CA GLY A 325 -4.82 7.64 14.21
C GLY A 325 -4.21 7.10 15.51
N PRO A 326 -4.86 6.11 16.14
CA PRO A 326 -4.37 5.45 17.36
C PRO A 326 -2.93 4.98 17.22
N LEU A 327 -2.13 5.11 18.29
CA LEU A 327 -0.76 4.58 18.32
C LEU A 327 -0.74 3.08 17.99
N TYR A 328 -1.78 2.35 18.39
CA TYR A 328 -2.02 0.95 18.02
C TYR A 328 -1.87 0.68 16.52
N TYR A 329 -2.36 1.55 15.63
CA TYR A 329 -2.27 1.35 14.18
C TYR A 329 -0.94 1.82 13.59
N LEU A 330 -0.26 2.79 14.23
CA LEU A 330 1.08 3.19 13.82
C LEU A 330 2.11 2.08 14.10
N CYS A 331 2.09 1.52 15.31
CA CYS A 331 3.02 0.49 15.73
C CYS A 331 2.61 -0.87 15.16
N GLU A 332 2.96 -1.11 13.90
CA GLU A 332 2.72 -2.37 13.21
C GLU A 332 4.03 -2.94 12.65
N TYR A 333 4.12 -4.26 12.59
CA TYR A 333 5.23 -4.91 11.89
C TYR A 333 5.10 -4.64 10.39
N PRO A 334 6.18 -4.27 9.68
CA PRO A 334 6.17 -4.29 8.22
C PRO A 334 5.69 -5.66 7.72
N ILE A 335 4.79 -5.69 6.74
CA ILE A 335 4.11 -6.92 6.33
C ILE A 335 5.09 -8.03 5.91
N PHE A 336 6.21 -7.66 5.31
CA PHE A 336 7.25 -8.58 4.83
C PHE A 336 8.12 -9.18 5.96
N ILE A 337 7.91 -8.79 7.22
CA ILE A 337 8.44 -9.48 8.40
C ILE A 337 7.32 -10.08 9.29
N GLN A 338 6.07 -10.04 8.85
CA GLN A 338 4.98 -10.82 9.45
C GLN A 338 5.00 -12.25 8.88
N ASP A 339 4.48 -13.22 9.65
CA ASP A 339 4.33 -14.59 9.13
C ASP A 339 2.95 -14.72 8.48
N VAL A 340 2.91 -15.14 7.20
CA VAL A 340 1.66 -15.40 6.47
C VAL A 340 1.59 -16.84 5.95
N ASP A 341 0.46 -17.53 6.16
CA ASP A 341 0.31 -18.98 5.98
C ASP A 341 0.34 -19.36 4.50
N PHE A 342 0.03 -18.40 3.62
CA PHE A 342 0.12 -18.55 2.17
C PHE A 342 1.53 -18.28 1.63
N GLN A 343 2.48 -17.85 2.47
CA GLN A 343 3.88 -17.79 2.07
C GLN A 343 4.37 -19.22 1.86
N LYS A 344 4.68 -19.56 0.61
CA LYS A 344 5.13 -20.91 0.19
C LYS A 344 6.40 -21.38 0.93
N GLU A 345 7.05 -20.49 1.66
CA GLU A 345 8.39 -20.64 2.21
C GLU A 345 8.38 -20.40 3.72
N ILE A 346 7.74 -21.32 4.44
CA ILE A 346 7.76 -21.45 5.92
C ILE A 346 9.18 -21.32 6.51
N LYS A 347 10.23 -21.61 5.71
CA LYS A 347 11.65 -21.44 6.04
C LYS A 347 12.04 -20.02 6.49
N PHE A 348 11.27 -18.97 6.17
CA PHE A 348 11.59 -17.61 6.58
C PHE A 348 11.10 -17.23 7.99
N TRP A 349 10.19 -18.01 8.60
CA TRP A 349 9.63 -17.66 9.91
C TRP A 349 10.68 -17.50 11.03
N PRO A 350 11.73 -18.34 11.14
CA PRO A 350 12.79 -18.12 12.13
C PRO A 350 13.52 -16.79 11.93
N GLN A 351 13.81 -16.43 10.68
CA GLN A 351 14.44 -15.15 10.35
C GLN A 351 13.49 -13.98 10.65
N ASN A 352 12.22 -14.08 10.30
CA ASN A 352 11.22 -13.04 10.58
C ASN A 352 11.05 -12.82 12.08
N LYS A 353 11.05 -13.89 12.90
CA LYS A 353 11.03 -13.79 14.37
C LYS A 353 12.21 -12.94 14.89
N ILE A 354 13.43 -13.19 14.38
CA ILE A 354 14.62 -12.39 14.71
C ILE A 354 14.42 -10.92 14.31
N LEU A 355 13.94 -10.68 13.08
CA LEU A 355 13.73 -9.33 12.56
C LEU A 355 12.66 -8.56 13.35
N ARG A 356 11.55 -9.21 13.74
CA ARG A 356 10.49 -8.61 14.56
C ARG A 356 10.99 -8.24 15.95
N LYS A 357 11.72 -9.12 16.63
CA LYS A 357 12.38 -8.78 17.91
C LYS A 357 13.26 -7.55 17.75
N TYR A 358 14.16 -7.59 16.77
CA TYR A 358 15.11 -6.50 16.52
C TYR A 358 14.40 -5.18 16.20
N PHE A 359 13.34 -5.22 15.40
CA PHE A 359 12.52 -4.07 15.04
C PHE A 359 11.93 -3.38 16.26
N VAL A 360 11.25 -4.12 17.14
CA VAL A 360 10.63 -3.55 18.35
C VAL A 360 11.69 -2.97 19.27
N GLN A 361 12.82 -3.67 19.44
CA GLN A 361 13.95 -3.19 20.24
C GLN A 361 14.49 -1.86 19.71
N LYS A 362 14.70 -1.74 18.40
CA LYS A 362 15.21 -0.51 17.77
C LYS A 362 14.20 0.62 17.84
N LEU A 363 12.93 0.34 17.60
CA LEU A 363 11.87 1.34 17.75
C LEU A 363 11.80 1.88 19.19
N ALA A 364 11.80 0.99 20.18
CA ALA A 364 11.81 1.37 21.60
C ALA A 364 13.09 2.12 22.02
N ALA A 365 14.24 1.85 21.37
CA ALA A 365 15.52 2.51 21.64
C ALA A 365 15.54 4.00 21.23
N HIS A 366 14.63 4.45 20.37
CA HIS A 366 14.48 5.88 20.05
C HIS A 366 13.87 6.71 21.20
N PHE A 367 13.36 6.06 22.25
CA PHE A 367 12.73 6.70 23.40
C PHE A 367 13.54 6.42 24.67
N THR A 368 13.58 7.42 25.57
CA THR A 368 14.33 7.33 26.83
C THR A 368 13.90 6.11 27.63
N ARG A 369 14.88 5.39 28.21
CA ARG A 369 14.60 4.26 29.11
C ARG A 369 13.68 4.69 30.25
N GLY A 370 12.67 3.87 30.54
CA GLY A 370 11.65 4.15 31.57
C GLY A 370 10.57 5.18 31.19
N SER A 371 10.63 5.81 30.01
CA SER A 371 9.57 6.74 29.55
C SER A 371 8.25 6.02 29.29
N SER A 372 7.12 6.75 29.34
CA SER A 372 5.83 6.21 28.87
C SER A 372 5.90 5.81 27.41
N ALA A 373 6.42 6.67 26.53
CA ALA A 373 6.53 6.39 25.09
C ALA A 373 7.26 5.08 24.78
N ARG A 374 8.35 4.77 25.49
CA ARG A 374 9.07 3.48 25.33
C ARG A 374 8.20 2.29 25.73
N ARG A 375 7.46 2.40 26.85
CA ARG A 375 6.52 1.36 27.30
C ARG A 375 5.34 1.23 26.34
N ASP A 376 4.83 2.35 25.81
CA ASP A 376 3.73 2.35 24.86
C ASP A 376 4.10 1.61 23.57
N VAL A 377 5.34 1.75 23.07
CA VAL A 377 5.84 0.93 21.95
C VAL A 377 5.72 -0.56 22.27
N GLN A 378 6.26 -1.01 23.41
CA GLN A 378 6.20 -2.42 23.80
C GLN A 378 4.74 -2.89 23.93
N GLU A 379 3.92 -2.06 24.56
CA GLU A 379 2.53 -2.38 24.83
C GLU A 379 1.69 -2.47 23.55
N CYS A 380 1.98 -1.65 22.53
CA CYS A 380 1.35 -1.74 21.22
C CYS A 380 1.52 -3.12 20.58
N PHE A 381 2.75 -3.65 20.54
CA PHE A 381 3.00 -4.98 19.96
C PHE A 381 2.44 -6.10 20.84
N ARG A 382 2.51 -5.95 22.18
CA ARG A 382 1.98 -6.94 23.13
C ARG A 382 0.45 -7.05 23.08
N GLN A 383 -0.24 -5.96 22.78
CA GLN A 383 -1.71 -5.89 22.79
C GLN A 383 -2.35 -6.07 21.40
N LYS A 384 -1.56 -6.34 20.36
CA LYS A 384 -2.12 -6.65 19.04
C LYS A 384 -3.16 -7.77 19.14
N ASN A 385 -4.31 -7.56 18.52
CA ASN A 385 -5.44 -8.47 18.61
C ASN A 385 -6.28 -8.45 17.34
N LEU A 386 -7.04 -9.52 17.10
CA LEU A 386 -7.88 -9.61 15.91
C LEU A 386 -9.07 -8.67 15.92
N THR A 387 -9.55 -8.19 17.08
CA THR A 387 -10.67 -7.22 17.11
C THR A 387 -10.34 -6.02 16.23
N LEU A 388 -9.19 -5.36 16.46
CA LEU A 388 -8.83 -4.19 15.66
C LEU A 388 -8.16 -4.54 14.34
N ASN A 389 -7.40 -5.65 14.28
CA ASN A 389 -6.67 -6.00 13.06
C ASN A 389 -7.60 -6.57 11.98
N ALA A 390 -8.58 -7.40 12.37
CA ALA A 390 -9.65 -7.81 11.45
C ALA A 390 -10.53 -6.64 11.05
N PHE A 391 -10.86 -5.74 12.00
CA PHE A 391 -11.64 -4.56 11.68
C PHE A 391 -10.94 -3.70 10.63
N ASN A 392 -9.66 -3.41 10.83
CA ASN A 392 -8.84 -2.67 9.87
C ASN A 392 -8.80 -3.37 8.50
N ALA A 393 -8.52 -4.68 8.47
CA ALA A 393 -8.42 -5.42 7.21
C ALA A 393 -9.74 -5.50 6.42
N MET A 394 -10.89 -5.48 7.11
CA MET A 394 -12.22 -5.70 6.52
C MET A 394 -12.99 -4.41 6.23
N PHE A 395 -12.74 -3.32 6.97
CA PHE A 395 -13.58 -2.11 6.89
C PHE A 395 -12.81 -0.83 6.58
N ILE A 396 -11.57 -0.68 7.06
CA ILE A 396 -10.78 0.54 6.85
C ILE A 396 -10.10 0.46 5.49
N GLY A 397 -10.21 1.51 4.65
CA GLY A 397 -9.68 1.51 3.29
C GLY A 397 -10.32 0.49 2.35
N ARG A 398 -11.51 -0.04 2.69
CA ARG A 398 -12.19 -1.10 1.92
C ARG A 398 -13.57 -0.67 1.44
N HIS A 399 -13.76 -0.76 0.12
CA HIS A 399 -15.07 -0.71 -0.51
C HIS A 399 -15.38 -2.09 -1.09
N TRP A 400 -16.47 -2.71 -0.63
CA TRP A 400 -16.90 -4.02 -1.12
C TRP A 400 -17.71 -3.86 -2.41
N PRO A 401 -17.40 -4.60 -3.49
CA PRO A 401 -18.03 -4.43 -4.80
C PRO A 401 -19.47 -4.95 -4.85
N SER A 402 -19.89 -5.77 -3.88
CA SER A 402 -21.26 -6.25 -3.75
C SER A 402 -21.71 -6.30 -2.29
N GLU A 403 -23.02 -6.22 -2.08
CA GLU A 403 -23.63 -6.36 -0.75
C GLU A 403 -23.41 -7.76 -0.15
N GLU A 404 -23.32 -8.80 -0.99
CA GLU A 404 -23.04 -10.17 -0.53
C GLU A 404 -21.62 -10.30 0.05
N GLU A 405 -20.62 -9.73 -0.62
CA GLU A 405 -19.24 -9.72 -0.13
C GLU A 405 -19.09 -8.87 1.13
N GLU A 406 -19.81 -7.74 1.20
CA GLU A 406 -19.88 -6.89 2.39
C GLU A 406 -20.49 -7.66 3.58
N ALA A 407 -21.62 -8.34 3.36
CA ALA A 407 -22.28 -9.16 4.37
C ALA A 407 -21.39 -10.32 4.84
N LEU A 408 -20.65 -10.96 3.93
CA LEU A 408 -19.68 -11.99 4.27
C LEU A 408 -18.55 -11.44 5.15
N ALA A 409 -18.00 -10.27 4.83
CA ALA A 409 -16.96 -9.64 5.64
C ALA A 409 -17.45 -9.34 7.06
N LEU A 410 -18.67 -8.81 7.20
CA LEU A 410 -19.31 -8.56 8.50
C LEU A 410 -19.50 -9.86 9.30
N ALA A 411 -20.05 -10.90 8.66
CA ALA A 411 -20.25 -12.20 9.29
C ALA A 411 -18.93 -12.84 9.73
N CYS A 412 -17.90 -12.78 8.90
CA CYS A 412 -16.56 -13.26 9.24
C CYS A 412 -15.94 -12.49 10.41
N TYR A 413 -16.14 -11.18 10.49
CA TYR A 413 -15.69 -10.39 11.64
C TYR A 413 -16.38 -10.84 12.93
N LEU A 414 -17.71 -10.98 12.92
CA LEU A 414 -18.49 -11.40 14.09
C LEU A 414 -18.13 -12.82 14.53
N LYS A 415 -17.85 -13.72 13.59
CA LYS A 415 -17.44 -15.10 13.87
C LYS A 415 -16.19 -15.18 14.75
N ILE A 416 -15.23 -14.26 14.59
CA ILE A 416 -14.02 -14.19 15.43
C ILE A 416 -14.37 -13.95 16.91
N HIS A 417 -15.51 -13.32 17.17
CA HIS A 417 -15.99 -13.00 18.51
C HIS A 417 -17.03 -14.00 19.03
N ASP A 418 -17.40 -15.01 18.24
CA ASP A 418 -18.37 -16.03 18.62
C ASP A 418 -17.71 -17.15 19.44
N PRO A 419 -17.99 -17.24 20.76
CA PRO A 419 -17.36 -18.21 21.65
C PRO A 419 -17.63 -19.68 21.28
N GLU A 420 -18.60 -19.97 20.42
CA GLU A 420 -18.91 -21.34 19.97
C GLU A 420 -18.06 -21.80 18.78
N THR A 421 -17.29 -20.89 18.17
CA THR A 421 -16.48 -21.20 16.98
C THR A 421 -15.03 -21.46 17.33
N SER A 422 -14.39 -22.35 16.56
CA SER A 422 -12.93 -22.52 16.62
C SER A 422 -12.19 -21.20 16.42
N ASP A 423 -12.77 -20.28 15.65
CA ASP A 423 -12.17 -18.98 15.30
C ASP A 423 -12.06 -18.03 16.50
N HIS A 424 -12.86 -18.21 17.56
CA HIS A 424 -12.74 -17.43 18.80
C HIS A 424 -11.44 -17.73 19.56
N GLU A 425 -10.89 -18.93 19.45
CA GLU A 425 -9.54 -19.23 19.98
C GLU A 425 -8.45 -18.39 19.28
N TYR A 426 -8.75 -17.85 18.10
CA TYR A 426 -7.83 -17.03 17.30
C TYR A 426 -7.98 -15.53 17.61
N ALA A 427 -9.04 -15.09 18.31
CA ALA A 427 -9.37 -13.69 18.55
C ALA A 427 -8.25 -12.86 19.24
N GLY A 428 -7.35 -13.53 19.98
CA GLY A 428 -6.23 -12.92 20.69
C GLY A 428 -4.94 -12.75 19.89
N ARG A 429 -4.89 -13.14 18.62
CA ARG A 429 -3.65 -13.13 17.82
C ARG A 429 -3.31 -11.76 17.26
N ALA A 430 -2.01 -11.52 17.08
CA ALA A 430 -1.50 -10.28 16.50
C ALA A 430 -1.79 -10.16 14.99
N TYR A 431 -1.78 -11.23 14.20
CA TYR A 431 -2.08 -11.17 12.76
C TYR A 431 -2.66 -12.49 12.24
N ARG A 432 -3.42 -12.41 11.14
CA ARG A 432 -4.19 -13.53 10.56
C ARG A 432 -3.35 -14.61 9.86
N GLY A 433 -2.07 -14.32 9.65
CA GLY A 433 -1.22 -15.10 8.76
C GLY A 433 -0.55 -16.32 9.38
N LYS A 434 -0.77 -16.69 10.63
CA LYS A 434 -0.17 -17.92 11.16
C LYS A 434 -1.19 -18.74 11.94
N ILE A 435 -1.61 -19.90 11.44
CA ILE A 435 -2.57 -20.82 12.10
C ILE A 435 -2.04 -21.32 13.45
N PHE A 436 -0.72 -21.45 13.61
CA PHE A 436 -0.07 -21.78 14.89
C PHE A 436 0.83 -20.63 15.32
N TRP A 437 0.22 -19.45 15.48
CA TRP A 437 0.94 -18.28 15.98
C TRP A 437 1.44 -18.54 17.41
N GLU A 438 2.70 -18.20 17.65
CA GLU A 438 3.31 -18.16 18.97
C GLU A 438 3.68 -16.70 19.24
N GLU A 439 3.42 -16.22 20.45
CA GLU A 439 3.92 -14.91 20.89
C GLU A 439 5.43 -14.84 20.70
N ASP A 440 5.92 -13.76 20.09
CA ASP A 440 7.35 -13.49 20.04
C ASP A 440 7.84 -13.33 21.48
N SER A 441 8.58 -14.32 21.97
CA SER A 441 8.89 -14.58 23.40
C SER A 441 9.82 -13.58 24.07
N GLU A 442 9.96 -12.37 23.53
CA GLU A 442 11.04 -11.44 23.84
C GLU A 442 10.60 -10.00 24.08
N MET A 443 9.31 -9.80 24.37
CA MET A 443 8.80 -8.59 25.02
C MET A 443 9.14 -8.59 26.54
N GLY A 444 10.19 -9.31 26.93
CA GLY A 444 10.75 -9.41 28.28
C GLY A 444 11.56 -8.17 28.67
N SER A 445 11.84 -8.04 29.97
CA SER A 445 12.26 -6.81 30.67
C SER A 445 13.22 -5.88 29.91
N ASP A 446 13.04 -4.57 30.12
CA ASP A 446 13.72 -3.39 29.54
C ASP A 446 15.25 -3.43 29.32
N ASP A 447 15.94 -4.46 29.82
CA ASP A 447 17.39 -4.54 29.99
C ASP A 447 18.11 -5.62 29.17
N GLU A 448 17.44 -6.46 28.37
CA GLU A 448 18.16 -7.37 27.45
C GLU A 448 18.66 -6.63 26.20
N VAL A 449 19.68 -5.79 26.40
CA VAL A 449 20.66 -5.48 25.36
C VAL A 449 21.61 -6.68 25.29
N GLY A 450 21.11 -7.81 24.81
CA GLY A 450 21.99 -8.86 24.32
C GLY A 450 22.65 -8.31 23.06
N GLU A 451 23.97 -8.17 23.07
CA GLU A 451 24.70 -8.21 21.81
C GLU A 451 24.18 -9.46 21.07
N PHE A 452 23.74 -9.30 19.83
CA PHE A 452 23.54 -10.45 18.96
C PHE A 452 24.93 -11.05 18.74
N GLU A 453 25.42 -11.80 19.72
CA GLU A 453 26.42 -12.80 19.46
C GLU A 453 25.82 -13.70 18.39
N ASN A 454 26.62 -13.94 17.38
CA ASN A 454 26.32 -14.75 16.23
C ASN A 454 26.08 -16.19 16.72
N GLU A 455 24.96 -16.46 17.39
CA GLU A 455 24.50 -17.81 17.69
C GLU A 455 24.29 -18.43 16.32
N GLY A 456 25.28 -19.25 15.95
CA GLY A 456 25.56 -19.64 14.58
C GLY A 456 24.29 -20.01 13.84
N VAL A 457 23.88 -19.14 12.92
CA VAL A 457 23.19 -19.59 11.73
C VAL A 457 24.23 -20.46 11.04
N GLY A 458 24.15 -21.77 11.27
CA GLY A 458 25.03 -22.73 10.64
C GLY A 458 25.05 -22.45 9.13
N GLU A 459 26.23 -22.61 8.53
CA GLU A 459 26.47 -22.50 7.08
C GLU A 459 25.60 -23.47 6.23
N GLU A 460 24.66 -24.18 6.84
CA GLU A 460 23.77 -25.18 6.24
C GLU A 460 22.58 -24.59 5.44
N TYR A 461 22.36 -23.27 5.46
CA TYR A 461 21.22 -22.64 4.76
C TYR A 461 21.58 -21.78 3.56
N GLN A 462 22.83 -21.85 3.07
CA GLN A 462 23.22 -21.28 1.77
C GLN A 462 23.39 -22.39 0.73
N GLU A 463 22.30 -22.91 0.17
CA GLU A 463 22.39 -23.59 -1.12
C GLU A 463 22.25 -22.56 -2.26
N PRO A 464 23.17 -22.55 -3.25
CA PRO A 464 23.03 -21.69 -4.42
C PRO A 464 21.87 -22.17 -5.30
N LEU A 465 20.99 -21.24 -5.67
CA LEU A 465 19.91 -21.45 -6.62
C LEU A 465 20.47 -22.07 -7.92
N ARG A 466 20.09 -23.31 -8.24
CA ARG A 466 20.34 -23.90 -9.56
C ARG A 466 19.53 -23.13 -10.60
N GLU A 467 20.23 -22.65 -11.63
CA GLU A 467 19.63 -22.11 -12.86
C GLU A 467 18.72 -23.17 -13.48
N TYR A 468 17.43 -22.85 -13.60
CA TYR A 468 16.50 -23.64 -14.39
C TYR A 468 16.59 -23.18 -15.85
N ASN A 469 17.29 -23.97 -16.66
CA ASN A 469 17.20 -23.88 -18.12
C ASN A 469 15.77 -24.24 -18.54
N THR A 470 15.11 -23.30 -19.21
CA THR A 470 13.91 -23.53 -20.00
C THR A 470 14.30 -24.25 -21.28
N GLU A 471 13.98 -25.53 -21.40
CA GLU A 471 13.90 -26.19 -22.70
C GLU A 471 12.43 -26.46 -23.04
N SER A 472 12.08 -25.93 -24.20
CA SER A 472 10.81 -25.96 -24.93
C SER A 472 10.31 -27.37 -25.22
N GLU A 473 9.01 -27.58 -25.07
CA GLU A 473 8.29 -28.67 -25.69
C GLU A 473 8.26 -28.49 -27.21
N ASP A 474 8.65 -29.53 -27.95
CA ASP A 474 8.07 -29.80 -29.27
C ASP A 474 8.12 -31.30 -29.61
N GLY A 475 7.00 -31.80 -30.15
CA GLY A 475 7.01 -32.82 -31.21
C GLY A 475 7.09 -34.32 -30.88
N SER A 476 5.90 -34.94 -30.85
CA SER A 476 5.52 -36.13 -31.66
C SER A 476 6.05 -37.56 -31.34
N GLU A 477 5.05 -38.44 -31.24
CA GLU A 477 4.93 -39.80 -31.82
C GLU A 477 5.90 -40.95 -31.43
N GLY A 478 5.29 -42.01 -30.86
CA GLY A 478 5.41 -43.36 -31.43
C GLY A 478 6.26 -44.41 -30.70
N GLY A 479 5.68 -45.62 -30.55
CA GLY A 479 6.39 -46.92 -30.45
C GLY A 479 6.88 -47.32 -29.05
N SER A 480 6.25 -48.26 -28.36
CA SER A 480 6.40 -49.73 -28.47
C SER A 480 7.66 -50.30 -27.79
N GLU A 481 7.39 -51.15 -26.80
CA GLU A 481 8.09 -52.39 -26.43
C GLU A 481 9.54 -52.37 -25.94
N ALA A 482 9.71 -53.05 -24.79
CA ALA A 482 10.74 -54.07 -24.46
C ALA A 482 11.39 -53.74 -23.09
N GLU A 483 11.01 -54.43 -22.01
CA GLU A 483 11.42 -55.79 -21.59
C GLU A 483 12.57 -55.78 -20.57
N SER A 484 12.56 -56.85 -19.77
CA SER A 484 13.50 -57.30 -18.74
C SER A 484 13.38 -56.62 -17.37
N GLU A 485 12.70 -57.25 -16.39
CA GLU A 485 13.15 -58.43 -15.60
C GLU A 485 14.50 -58.14 -14.92
N ASP A 486 14.64 -58.15 -13.61
CA ASP A 486 14.47 -59.26 -12.65
C ASP A 486 14.79 -58.60 -11.27
N GLY A 487 14.26 -58.93 -10.10
CA GLY A 487 13.61 -60.12 -9.59
C GLY A 487 13.96 -60.24 -8.11
N THR A 488 12.95 -60.54 -7.28
CA THR A 488 13.03 -61.23 -5.98
C THR A 488 13.59 -60.43 -4.78
N ASN A 489 13.09 -60.53 -3.54
CA ASN A 489 12.11 -61.43 -2.94
C ASN A 489 11.68 -60.93 -1.53
N ASN A 490 10.53 -61.43 -1.07
CA ASN A 490 10.10 -61.69 0.33
C ASN A 490 9.43 -60.58 1.19
N ARG A 491 8.09 -60.50 1.08
CA ARG A 491 7.00 -60.81 2.07
C ARG A 491 7.34 -61.10 3.55
N PRO A 492 6.35 -61.15 4.50
CA PRO A 492 4.94 -60.65 4.52
C PRO A 492 4.56 -59.88 5.84
N ALA A 493 3.57 -58.96 5.83
CA ALA A 493 2.12 -59.07 6.15
C ALA A 493 1.71 -59.32 7.63
N SER A 494 0.90 -58.39 8.16
CA SER A 494 -0.34 -58.57 8.96
C SER A 494 -0.83 -57.15 9.33
N GLU A 495 -1.81 -56.51 8.66
CA GLU A 495 -3.25 -56.81 8.55
C GLU A 495 -3.96 -57.07 9.90
N GLU A 496 -4.79 -56.09 10.29
CA GLU A 496 -6.16 -56.19 10.85
C GLU A 496 -6.68 -54.74 10.90
N ASP A 497 -7.49 -54.22 9.97
CA ASP A 497 -8.86 -54.55 9.51
C ASP A 497 -9.94 -53.91 10.40
N ASP A 498 -10.61 -52.89 9.84
CA ASP A 498 -12.04 -52.52 9.98
C ASP A 498 -12.21 -51.16 9.24
N ARG A 499 -12.65 -51.13 7.97
CA ARG A 499 -14.06 -51.17 7.49
C ARG A 499 -14.94 -50.15 8.25
N ASP A 500 -15.68 -49.23 7.63
CA ASP A 500 -16.42 -49.32 6.37
C ASP A 500 -16.92 -47.92 5.94
N VAL A 501 -16.81 -47.63 4.63
CA VAL A 501 -17.91 -47.21 3.71
C VAL A 501 -18.51 -45.80 3.88
N THR A 502 -18.07 -44.82 3.06
CA THR A 502 -18.63 -44.34 1.76
C THR A 502 -19.96 -43.60 1.82
N GLU A 503 -19.99 -42.35 1.31
CA GLU A 503 -20.75 -41.89 0.11
C GLU A 503 -20.62 -40.35 0.01
N ARG A 504 -20.05 -39.81 -1.09
CA ARG A 504 -20.74 -39.18 -2.26
C ARG A 504 -21.43 -37.85 -1.92
N PHE A 505 -21.44 -36.79 -2.72
CA PHE A 505 -21.06 -36.49 -4.10
C PHE A 505 -21.18 -34.97 -4.27
N GLN A 506 -20.45 -34.43 -5.26
CA GLN A 506 -20.74 -33.22 -6.08
C GLN A 506 -20.55 -31.83 -5.48
#